data_AF-A0A7X9E2K7-F1
#
_entry.id   AF-A0A7X9E2K7-F1
#
_cell.length_a   1.000
_cell.length_b   1.000
_cell.length_c   1.000
_cell.angle_alpha   90.00
_cell.angle_beta   90.00
_cell.angle_gamma   90.00
#
_symmetry.space_group_name_H-M   'P 1'
#
loop_
_entity.id
_entity.type
_entity.pdbx_description
1 polymer ?
#
loop_
_entity_poly.entity_id
_entity_poly.type
_entity_poly.pdbx_seq_one_letter_code
_entity_poly.pdbx_strand_id
1 'polypeptide(L)' 'MNAYYLKEEAKHTYYHGAHFTKNKNEYVPIPIQQINFSKGIYKQNYGF' A
#
# COMPACT_ATOMS: atom_id res chain seq x y z
N MET A 1 -8.88 8.61 -3.27
CA MET A 1 -7.73 8.20 -4.09
C MET A 1 -8.15 7.54 -5.39
N ASN A 2 -9.03 6.52 -5.40
CA ASN A 2 -9.49 5.86 -6.64
C ASN A 2 -10.06 6.80 -7.70
N ALA A 3 -10.87 7.79 -7.31
CA ALA A 3 -11.39 8.81 -8.23
C ALA A 3 -10.27 9.64 -8.90
N TYR A 4 -9.15 9.86 -8.21
CA TYR A 4 -7.99 10.55 -8.78
C TYR A 4 -7.25 9.65 -9.78
N TYR A 5 -7.07 8.37 -9.46
CA TYR A 5 -6.45 7.40 -10.38
C TYR A 5 -7.24 7.28 -11.68
N LEU A 6 -8.57 7.14 -11.62
CA LEU A 6 -9.43 7.08 -12.80
C LEU A 6 -9.33 8.33 -13.69
N LYS A 7 -9.13 9.50 -13.08
CA LYS A 7 -8.96 10.76 -13.82
C LYS A 7 -7.59 10.84 -14.51
N GLU A 8 -6.54 10.36 -13.86
CA GLU A 8 -5.15 10.51 -14.32
C GLU A 8 -4.65 9.33 -15.15
N GLU A 9 -5.33 8.19 -15.12
CA GLU A 9 -5.07 6.99 -15.94
C GLU A 9 -5.04 7.29 -17.45
N ALA A 10 -5.84 8.25 -17.93
CA ALA A 10 -5.82 8.70 -19.32
C ALA A 10 -4.53 9.46 -19.71
N LYS A 11 -3.81 10.02 -18.73
CA LYS A 11 -2.58 10.79 -18.94
C LYS A 11 -1.32 9.99 -18.59
N HIS A 12 -1.46 9.02 -17.71
CA HIS A 12 -0.35 8.30 -17.11
C HIS A 12 -0.67 6.80 -17.06
N THR A 13 0.00 6.03 -17.92
CA THR A 13 -0.23 4.59 -18.08
C THR A 13 0.04 3.78 -16.81
N TYR A 14 0.87 4.28 -15.89
CA TYR A 14 1.13 3.62 -14.60
C TYR A 14 -0.04 3.75 -13.60
N TYR A 15 -1.02 4.60 -13.86
CA TYR A 15 -2.29 4.59 -13.13
C TYR A 15 -3.30 3.60 -13.73
N HIS A 16 -2.99 2.93 -14.84
CA HIS A 16 -3.87 1.94 -15.44
C HIS A 16 -4.06 0.75 -14.50
N GLY A 17 -5.32 0.52 -14.09
CA GLY A 17 -5.65 -0.50 -13.10
C GLY A 17 -5.20 -0.19 -11.66
N ALA A 18 -4.77 1.05 -11.36
CA ALA A 18 -4.40 1.43 -10.01
C ALA A 18 -5.63 1.44 -9.08
N HIS A 19 -5.52 0.75 -7.93
CA HIS A 19 -6.60 0.65 -6.95
C HIS A 19 -6.08 0.85 -5.53
N PHE A 20 -6.72 1.77 -4.82
CA PHE A 20 -6.50 2.08 -3.41
C PHE A 20 -7.56 1.39 -2.55
N THR A 21 -7.10 0.52 -1.66
CA THR A 21 -7.91 -0.15 -0.65
C THR A 21 -7.74 0.58 0.68
N LYS A 22 -8.87 1.03 1.24
CA LYS A 22 -8.89 1.69 2.54
C LYS A 22 -8.38 0.75 3.63
N ASN A 23 -7.60 1.29 4.56
CA ASN A 23 -6.94 0.60 5.67
C ASN A 23 -5.93 -0.47 5.21
N LYS A 24 -5.26 -0.25 4.07
CA LYS A 24 -4.19 -1.10 3.55
C LYS A 24 -3.17 -0.30 2.76
N ASN A 25 -3.62 0.53 1.82
CA ASN A 25 -2.71 1.25 0.92
C ASN A 25 -2.26 2.62 1.45
N GLU A 26 -2.68 2.99 2.67
CA GLU A 26 -2.25 4.21 3.37
C GLU A 26 -0.79 4.17 3.79
N TYR A 27 -0.25 2.98 4.11
CA TYR A 27 1.11 2.79 4.58
C TYR A 27 1.81 1.69 3.80
N VAL A 28 3.12 1.84 3.62
CA VAL A 28 3.94 0.74 3.09
C VAL A 28 3.98 -0.40 4.12
N PRO A 29 3.98 -1.67 3.69
CA PRO A 29 4.14 -2.79 4.61
C PRO A 29 5.48 -2.69 5.34
N ILE A 30 5.50 -3.03 6.62
CA ILE A 30 6.76 -3.20 7.33
C ILE A 30 7.47 -4.41 6.71
N PRO A 31 8.75 -4.28 6.31
CA PRO A 31 9.51 -5.39 5.75
C PRO A 31 9.52 -6.61 6.68
N ILE A 32 9.19 -7.78 6.14
CA ILE A 32 9.09 -9.03 6.93
C ILE A 32 10.41 -9.38 7.63
N GLN A 33 11.55 -9.06 7.00
CA GLN A 33 12.87 -9.24 7.59
C GLN A 33 13.00 -8.43 8.88
N GLN A 34 12.58 -7.16 8.89
CA GLN A 34 12.64 -6.31 10.08
C GLN A 34 11.71 -6.82 11.18
N ILE A 35 10.52 -7.31 10.83
CA ILE A 35 9.61 -7.97 11.79
C ILE A 35 10.29 -9.17 12.43
N ASN A 36 10.87 -10.06 11.62
CA ASN A 36 11.54 -11.28 12.10
C ASN A 36 12.76 -10.97 12.98
N PHE A 37 13.57 -9.98 12.60
CA PHE A 37 14.73 -9.55 13.39
C PHE A 37 14.35 -8.88 14.71
N SER A 38 13.19 -8.23 14.78
CA SER A 38 12.69 -7.57 15.98
C SER A 38 12.22 -8.54 17.08
N LYS A 39 12.22 -9.85 16.82
CA LYS A 39 11.71 -10.90 17.74
C LYS A 39 10.29 -10.62 18.25
N GLY A 40 9.44 -10.07 17.38
CA GLY A 40 8.02 -9.81 17.67
C GLY A 40 7.72 -8.44 18.30
N ILE A 41 8.70 -7.54 18.40
CA ILE A 41 8.45 -6.15 18.82
C ILE A 41 7.73 -5.38 17.71
N TYR A 42 8.14 -5.56 16.45
CA TYR A 42 7.44 -4.97 15.32
C TYR A 42 6.25 -5.84 14.92
N LYS A 43 5.07 -5.23 14.87
CA LYS A 43 3.83 -5.83 14.39
C LYS A 43 3.45 -5.18 13.08
N GLN A 44 2.95 -5.97 12.14
CA GLN A 44 2.57 -5.49 10.82
C GLN A 44 1.43 -4.46 10.91
N ASN A 45 1.39 -3.53 9.95
CA ASN A 45 0.33 -2.55 9.80
C ASN A 45 -1.02 -3.23 9.55
N TYR A 46 -2.11 -2.58 9.98
CA TYR A 46 -3.46 -3.06 9.74
C TYR A 46 -3.72 -3.28 8.24
N GLY A 47 -4.27 -4.44 7.87
CA GLY A 47 -4.59 -4.78 6.48
C GLY A 47 -3.48 -5.45 5.66
N PHE A 48 -2.35 -5.81 6.29
CA PHE A 48 -1.22 -6.53 5.70
C PHE A 48 -0.98 -7.91 6.32
#